data_AF-A0A2U0AII7-F1
#
_entry.id   AF-A0A2U0AII7-F1
#
_cell.length_a   1.000
_cell.length_b   1.000
_cell.length_c   1.000
_cell.angle_alpha   90.00
_cell.angle_beta   90.00
_cell.angle_gamma   90.00
#
_symmetry.space_group_name_H-M   'P 1'
#
loop_
_entity.id
_entity.type
_entity.pdbx_description
1 polymer ?
#
loop_
_entity_poly.entity_id
_entity_poly.type
_entity_poly.pdbx_seq_one_letter_code
_entity_poly.pdbx_strand_id
1 'polypeptide(L)'
;MQQTLNPLERHLINRFQGDVAFAERPFRQMAEELGSNEETVFQSVQRLLERGWLSRFGPLYNAERLGGSLVLAAMSVPDGY
;
A
#
# COMPACT_ATOMS: atom_id res chain seq x y z
N MET A 1 12.54 -18.93 1.76
CA MET A 1 13.11 -18.12 2.87
C MET A 1 11.95 -17.53 3.65
N GLN A 2 11.85 -17.76 4.96
CA GLN A 2 10.81 -17.14 5.78
C GLN A 2 11.09 -15.63 5.85
N GLN A 3 10.31 -14.84 5.11
CA GLN A 3 10.35 -13.39 5.24
C GLN A 3 9.40 -13.02 6.38
N THR A 4 9.93 -12.38 7.42
CA THR A 4 9.16 -11.95 8.58
C THR A 4 9.22 -10.43 8.66
N LEU A 5 8.08 -9.80 8.93
CA LEU A 5 8.01 -8.36 9.16
C LEU A 5 8.67 -8.00 10.50
N ASN A 6 9.53 -6.98 10.48
CA ASN A 6 10.04 -6.43 11.72
C ASN A 6 8.97 -5.54 12.42
N PRO A 7 9.15 -5.15 13.69
CA PRO A 7 8.15 -4.37 14.42
C PRO A 7 7.78 -3.03 13.75
N LEU A 8 8.77 -2.33 13.18
CA LEU A 8 8.54 -1.06 12.48
C LEU A 8 7.74 -1.27 11.19
N GLU A 9 8.12 -2.26 10.38
CA GLU A 9 7.41 -2.62 9.14
C GLU A 9 5.95 -2.99 9.44
N ARG A 10 5.72 -3.77 10.51
CA ARG A 10 4.38 -4.13 10.94
C ARG A 10 3.57 -2.91 11.41
N HIS A 11 4.21 -2.00 12.16
CA HIS A 11 3.55 -0.79 12.63
C HIS A 11 3.21 0.16 11.48
N LEU A 12 4.14 0.33 10.53
CA LEU A 12 3.97 1.11 9.31
C LEU A 12 2.78 0.61 8.50
N ILE A 13 2.72 -0.70 8.23
CA ILE A 13 1.62 -1.31 7.48
C ILE A 13 0.28 -1.06 8.21
N ASN A 14 0.21 -1.36 9.51
CA ASN A 14 -1.03 -1.20 10.26
C ASN A 14 -1.49 0.25 10.33
N ARG A 15 -0.56 1.21 10.42
CA ARG A 15 -0.88 2.64 10.55
C ARG A 15 -1.30 3.27 9.22
N PHE A 16 -0.68 2.88 8.10
CA PHE A 16 -0.79 3.60 6.81
C PHE A 16 -1.46 2.78 5.69
N GLN A 17 -2.27 1.78 6.05
CA GLN A 17 -3.16 1.08 5.09
C GLN A 17 -4.30 1.98 4.56
N GLY A 18 -4.64 3.04 5.29
CA GLY A 18 -5.64 4.03 4.88
C GLY A 18 -4.97 5.34 4.50
N ASP A 19 -5.12 6.34 5.37
CA ASP A 19 -4.68 7.70 5.07
C ASP A 19 -3.19 7.90 5.34
N VAL A 20 -2.53 8.51 4.35
CA VAL A 20 -1.23 9.16 4.50
C VAL A 20 -1.46 10.67 4.41
N ALA A 21 -0.85 11.43 5.31
CA ALA A 21 -1.01 12.87 5.34
C ALA A 21 -0.58 13.51 4.01
N PHE A 22 -1.44 14.38 3.48
CA PHE A 22 -1.11 15.21 2.33
C PHE A 22 -0.27 16.40 2.79
N ALA A 23 1.05 16.21 2.78
CA ALA A 23 2.02 17.19 3.24
C ALA A 23 3.19 17.29 2.25
N GLU A 24 3.98 18.37 2.35
CA GLU A 24 5.20 18.55 1.55
C GLU A 24 6.23 17.43 1.80
N ARG A 25 6.28 16.92 3.04
CA ARG A 25 7.19 15.85 3.47
C ARG A 25 6.42 14.72 4.17
N PRO A 26 5.67 13.89 3.43
CA PRO A 26 4.80 12.88 4.03
C PRO A 26 5.59 11.83 4.82
N PHE A 27 6.76 11.40 4.31
CA PHE A 27 7.60 10.42 5.01
C PHE A 27 8.19 10.96 6.33
N ARG A 28 8.43 12.27 6.44
CA ARG A 28 8.86 12.88 7.71
C ARG A 28 7.75 12.76 8.75
N GLN A 29 6.52 13.13 8.38
CA GLN A 29 5.39 13.05 9.29
C GLN A 29 5.10 11.58 9.68
N MET A 30 5.17 10.66 8.72
CA MET A 30 5.06 9.23 9.01
C MET A 30 6.13 8.76 10.00
N ALA A 31 7.36 9.25 9.87
CA ALA A 31 8.44 8.92 10.78
C ALA A 31 8.21 9.47 12.20
N GLU A 32 7.72 10.69 12.33
CA GLU A 32 7.34 11.28 13.62
C GLU A 32 6.25 10.44 14.30
N GLU A 33 5.21 10.03 13.56
CA GLU A 33 4.14 9.18 14.09
C GLU A 33 4.62 7.78 14.49
N LEU A 34 5.60 7.22 13.76
CA LEU A 34 6.16 5.89 14.03
C LEU A 34 7.33 5.92 15.03
N GLY A 35 7.75 7.08 15.53
CA GLY A 35 8.93 7.22 16.40
C GLY A 35 10.23 6.81 15.71
N SER A 36 10.36 7.10 14.41
CA SER A 36 11.49 6.73 13.55
C SER A 36 12.07 7.97 12.83
N ASN A 37 12.92 7.75 11.83
CA ASN A 37 13.39 8.80 10.93
C ASN A 37 12.88 8.58 9.50
N GLU A 38 12.82 9.67 8.73
CA GLU A 38 12.25 9.71 7.39
C GLU A 38 12.90 8.72 6.41
N GLU A 39 14.23 8.64 6.43
CA GLU A 39 14.98 7.72 5.57
C GLU A 39 14.67 6.26 5.89
N THR A 40 14.57 5.92 7.18
CA THR A 40 14.24 4.56 7.62
C THR A 40 12.84 4.15 7.19
N VAL A 41 11.86 5.04 7.31
CA VAL A 41 10.49 4.79 6.83
C VAL A 41 10.47 4.63 5.31
N PHE A 42 11.12 5.55 4.57
CA PHE A 42 11.20 5.49 3.11
C PHE A 42 11.82 4.18 2.62
N GLN A 43 12.98 3.80 3.16
CA GLN A 43 13.64 2.54 2.83
C GLN A 43 12.81 1.31 3.22
N SER A 44 12.03 1.38 4.31
CA SER A 44 11.15 0.28 4.71
C SER A 44 10.02 0.10 3.71
N VAL A 45 9.41 1.18 3.23
CA VAL A 45 8.39 1.12 2.15
C VAL A 45 8.99 0.50 0.89
N GLN A 46 10.18 0.94 0.46
CA GLN A 46 10.89 0.38 -0.70
C GLN A 46 11.10 -1.13 -0.54
N ARG A 47 11.68 -1.57 0.59
CA ARG A 47 11.91 -3.00 0.86
C ARG A 47 10.62 -3.82 0.88
N LEU A 48 9.54 -3.27 1.43
CA LEU A 48 8.24 -3.96 1.48
C LEU A 48 7.64 -4.13 0.08
N LEU A 49 7.82 -3.15 -0.82
CA LEU A 49 7.44 -3.26 -2.23
C LEU A 49 8.28 -4.32 -2.95
N GLU A 50 9.61 -4.27 -2.80
CA GLU A 50 10.55 -5.23 -3.42
C GLU A 50 10.29 -6.68 -2.99
N ARG A 51 9.93 -6.88 -1.71
CA ARG A 51 9.58 -8.20 -1.16
C ARG A 51 8.16 -8.65 -1.49
N GLY A 52 7.33 -7.78 -2.07
CA GLY A 52 5.93 -8.07 -2.40
C GLY A 52 4.96 -8.07 -1.21
N TRP A 53 5.37 -7.56 -0.04
CA TRP A 53 4.46 -7.33 1.10
C TRP A 53 3.52 -6.16 0.84
N LEU A 54 4.00 -5.16 0.11
CA LEU A 54 3.18 -4.10 -0.47
C LEU A 54 3.11 -4.32 -1.99
N SER A 55 1.90 -4.31 -2.54
CA SER A 55 1.72 -4.37 -4.00
C SER A 55 1.92 -3.00 -4.66
N ARG A 56 1.64 -1.92 -3.94
CA ARG A 56 1.82 -0.53 -4.36
C ARG A 56 1.80 0.41 -3.17
N PHE A 57 2.42 1.58 -3.33
CA PHE A 57 2.31 2.70 -2.42
C PHE A 57 1.99 3.96 -3.25
N GLY A 58 0.80 4.52 -3.07
CA GLY A 58 0.32 5.63 -3.88
C GLY A 58 -1.19 5.84 -3.79
N PRO A 59 -1.73 6.87 -4.44
CA PRO A 59 -3.14 7.24 -4.32
C PRO A 59 -4.07 6.12 -4.80
N LEU A 60 -5.20 5.94 -4.10
CA LEU A 60 -6.30 5.09 -4.53
C LEU A 60 -7.42 5.97 -5.09
N TYR A 61 -7.68 5.83 -6.38
CA TYR A 61 -8.76 6.57 -7.04
C TYR A 61 -10.07 5.79 -6.96
N ASN A 62 -11.17 6.50 -6.71
CA ASN A 62 -12.50 5.93 -6.79
C ASN A 62 -13.01 6.02 -8.23
N ALA A 63 -13.14 4.87 -8.90
CA ALA A 63 -13.54 4.79 -10.31
C ALA A 63 -14.97 5.28 -10.57
N GLU A 64 -15.90 5.07 -9.64
CA GLU A 64 -17.29 5.54 -9.76
C GLU A 64 -17.33 7.07 -9.76
N ARG A 65 -16.54 7.71 -8.88
CA ARG A 65 -16.46 9.18 -8.82
C ARG A 65 -15.76 9.80 -10.04
N LEU A 66 -15.04 9.01 -10.82
CA LEU A 66 -14.45 9.42 -12.09
C LEU A 66 -15.41 9.25 -13.28
N GLY A 67 -16.68 8.92 -13.04
CA GLY A 67 -17.69 8.71 -14.09
C GLY A 67 -17.70 7.29 -14.68
N GLY A 68 -16.97 6.36 -14.05
CA GLY A 68 -17.01 4.94 -14.40
C GLY A 68 -18.14 4.19 -13.69
N SER A 69 -18.26 2.90 -14.01
CA SER A 69 -19.13 1.97 -13.28
C SER A 69 -18.42 0.62 -13.17
N LEU A 70 -18.62 -0.06 -12.05
CA LEU A 70 -18.09 -1.39 -11.81
C LEU A 70 -19.21 -2.40 -12.04
N VAL A 71 -19.00 -3.36 -12.93
CA VAL A 71 -19.93 -4.48 -13.16
C VAL A 71 -19.18 -5.80 -13.02
N LEU A 72 -19.77 -6.73 -12.28
CA LEU A 72 -19.33 -8.12 -12.28
C LEU A 72 -20.15 -8.86 -13.34
N ALA A 73 -19.47 -9.36 -14.37
CA ALA A 73 -20.07 -10.15 -15.44
C ALA A 73 -19.46 -11.54 -15.45
N ALA A 74 -20.29 -12.56 -15.67
CA ALA A 74 -19.88 -13.95 -15.81
C ALA A 74 -20.61 -14.57 -17.00
N MET A 75 -19.96 -15.51 -17.67
CA MET A 75 -20.55 -16.28 -18.76
C MET A 75 -20.16 -17.76 -18.65
N SER A 76 -21.02 -18.63 -19.15
CA SER A 76 -20.71 -20.06 -19.30
C SER A 76 -19.73 -20.22 -20.48
N VAL A 77 -18.63 -20.93 -20.24
CA VAL A 77 -17.64 -21.28 -21.26
C VAL A 77 -17.84 -22.75 -21.63
N PRO A 78 -18.00 -23.10 -22.92
CA PRO A 78 -18.14 -24.49 -23.35
C PRO A 78 -16.87 -25.30 -23.07
N ASP A 79 -17.03 -26.59 -22.78
CA ASP A 79 -15.91 -27.51 -22.65
C ASP A 79 -15.22 -27.72 -24.00
N GLY A 80 -13.88 -27.71 -24.04
CA GLY A 80 -13.08 -28.07 -25.22
C GLY A 80 -12.17 -27.00 -25.83
N TYR A 81 -11.81 -25.96 -25.08
CA TYR A 81 -10.68 -25.08 -25.40
C TYR A 81 -9.35 -25.59 -24.83
#